data_AF-A0A117SLL2-F1
#
_entry.id   AF-A0A117SLL2-F1
#
_cell.length_a   1.000
_cell.length_b   1.000
_cell.length_c   1.000
_cell.angle_alpha   90.00
_cell.angle_beta   90.00
_cell.angle_gamma   90.00
#
_symmetry.space_group_name_H-M   'P 1'
#
loop_
_entity.id
_entity.type
_entity.pdbx_description
1 polymer ?
#
loop_
_entity_poly.entity_id
_entity_poly.type
_entity_poly.pdbx_seq_one_letter_code
_entity_poly.pdbx_strand_id
1 'polypeptide(L)'
;MEKLLEKLKEYLKMETEIPFEEFSEYYHKLIAELNQTFNDLDQDARVKALYICSIVQSNADARAKGSKTTAKTFKKISAKCAFWTDAIKFNLGKAGMSPQEIEQATEEINASI
;
A
#
# COMPACT_ATOMS: atom_id res chain seq x y z
N MET A 1 3.31 10.96 1.91
CA MET A 1 3.36 9.77 1.00
C MET A 1 4.78 9.39 0.55
N GLU A 2 5.60 10.32 0.05
CA GLU A 2 6.97 10.00 -0.45
C GLU A 2 7.83 9.18 0.52
N LYS A 3 7.93 9.65 1.78
CA LYS A 3 8.69 8.95 2.84
C LYS A 3 8.23 7.51 3.09
N LEU A 4 6.92 7.24 2.94
CA LEU A 4 6.39 5.88 3.07
C LEU A 4 6.84 5.04 1.89
N LEU A 5 6.79 5.58 0.68
CA LEU A 5 7.27 4.88 -0.53
C LEU A 5 8.77 4.57 -0.43
N GLU A 6 9.60 5.53 -0.05
CA GLU A 6 11.04 5.33 0.13
C GLU A 6 11.32 4.18 1.12
N LYS A 7 10.63 4.19 2.27
CA LYS A 7 10.77 3.13 3.26
C LYS A 7 10.29 1.77 2.75
N LEU A 8 9.21 1.74 1.98
CA LEU A 8 8.75 0.51 1.32
C LEU A 8 9.80 -0.03 0.35
N LYS A 9 10.42 0.84 -0.46
CA LYS A 9 11.48 0.47 -1.40
C LYS A 9 12.69 -0.13 -0.69
N GLU A 10 13.05 0.37 0.50
CA GLU A 10 14.08 -0.25 1.34
C GLU A 10 13.69 -1.70 1.70
N TYR A 11 12.45 -1.92 2.17
CA TYR A 11 11.99 -3.26 2.53
C TYR A 11 11.92 -4.22 1.34
N LEU A 12 11.52 -3.73 0.16
CA LEU A 12 11.43 -4.55 -1.05
C LEU A 12 12.81 -5.02 -1.56
N LYS A 13 13.90 -4.38 -1.13
CA LYS A 13 15.28 -4.78 -1.44
C LYS A 13 15.86 -5.77 -0.44
N MET A 14 15.13 -6.08 0.65
CA MET A 14 15.58 -7.04 1.64
C MET A 14 15.32 -8.48 1.18
N GLU A 15 16.26 -9.37 1.49
CA GLU A 15 16.12 -10.81 1.23
C GLU A 15 15.25 -11.52 2.30
N THR A 16 15.06 -10.86 3.44
CA THR A 16 14.35 -11.41 4.60
C THR A 16 13.09 -10.63 4.90
N GLU A 17 12.04 -11.33 5.32
CA GLU A 17 10.81 -10.71 5.78
C GLU A 17 11.03 -9.89 7.05
N ILE A 18 10.54 -8.64 7.08
CA ILE A 18 10.57 -7.80 8.30
C ILE A 18 9.70 -8.38 9.42
N PRO A 19 10.04 -8.17 10.71
CA PRO A 19 9.23 -8.63 11.85
C PRO A 19 7.78 -8.13 11.83
N PHE A 20 6.89 -8.83 12.55
CA PHE A 20 5.47 -8.49 12.62
C PHE A 20 5.23 -7.08 13.16
N GLU A 21 5.95 -6.70 14.21
CA GLU A 21 5.83 -5.40 14.87
C GLU A 21 6.18 -4.26 13.93
N GLU A 22 7.27 -4.41 13.16
CA GLU A 22 7.72 -3.42 12.18
C GLU A 22 6.74 -3.31 11.00
N PHE A 23 6.24 -4.44 10.50
CA PHE A 23 5.20 -4.45 9.46
C PHE A 23 3.91 -3.75 9.94
N SER A 24 3.47 -4.07 11.16
CA SER A 24 2.28 -3.49 11.79
C SER A 24 2.42 -1.99 12.00
N GLU A 25 3.59 -1.53 12.46
CA GLU A 25 3.89 -0.10 12.63
C GLU A 25 3.88 0.64 11.29
N TYR A 26 4.51 0.10 10.25
CA TYR A 26 4.49 0.67 8.92
C TYR A 26 3.05 0.82 8.39
N TYR A 27 2.23 -0.22 8.52
CA TYR A 27 0.81 -0.18 8.18
C TYR A 27 0.06 0.92 8.96
N HIS A 28 0.28 1.05 10.28
CA HIS A 28 -0.40 2.08 11.06
C HIS A 28 -0.03 3.49 10.60
N LYS A 29 1.24 3.74 10.25
CA LYS A 29 1.69 5.03 9.69
C LYS A 29 1.02 5.32 8.35
N LEU A 30 0.93 4.31 7.47
CA LEU A 30 0.22 4.43 6.19
C LEU A 30 -1.26 4.80 6.38
N ILE A 31 -1.97 4.09 7.25
CA ILE A 31 -3.40 4.37 7.49
C ILE A 31 -3.61 5.72 8.16
N ALA A 32 -2.73 6.13 9.08
CA ALA A 32 -2.79 7.44 9.71
C ALA A 32 -2.62 8.56 8.67
N GLU A 33 -1.60 8.46 7.80
CA GLU A 33 -1.37 9.40 6.70
C GLU A 33 -2.61 9.48 5.80
N LEU A 34 -3.12 8.34 5.32
CA LEU A 34 -4.30 8.31 4.43
C LEU A 34 -5.54 8.92 5.09
N ASN A 35 -5.82 8.61 6.35
CA ASN A 35 -6.97 9.20 7.05
C ASN A 35 -6.83 10.72 7.21
N GLN A 36 -5.60 11.24 7.33
CA GLN A 36 -5.36 12.65 7.59
C GLN A 36 -5.29 13.49 6.31
N THR A 37 -4.64 12.99 5.26
CA THR A 37 -4.23 13.81 4.12
C THR A 37 -4.84 13.39 2.79
N PHE A 38 -5.62 12.31 2.72
CA PHE A 38 -6.07 11.73 1.44
C PHE A 38 -6.79 12.72 0.51
N ASN A 39 -7.64 13.58 1.08
CA ASN A 39 -8.39 14.57 0.31
C ASN A 39 -7.47 15.61 -0.36
N ASP A 40 -6.30 15.85 0.24
CA ASP A 40 -5.33 16.86 -0.21
C ASP A 40 -4.22 16.25 -1.09
N LEU A 41 -4.18 14.92 -1.25
CA LEU A 41 -3.22 14.27 -2.13
C LEU A 41 -3.50 14.62 -3.59
N ASP A 42 -2.45 15.00 -4.31
CA ASP A 42 -2.47 15.12 -5.76
C ASP A 42 -2.49 13.74 -6.44
N GLN A 43 -2.55 13.74 -7.77
CA GLN A 43 -2.63 12.52 -8.56
C GLN A 43 -1.41 11.61 -8.36
N ASP A 44 -0.20 12.18 -8.37
CA ASP A 44 1.05 11.43 -8.18
C ASP A 44 1.11 10.76 -6.80
N ALA A 45 0.81 11.52 -5.74
CA ALA A 45 0.78 10.99 -4.39
C ALA A 45 -0.31 9.91 -4.21
N ARG A 46 -1.44 10.01 -4.93
CA ARG A 46 -2.47 8.95 -4.95
C ARG A 46 -1.98 7.69 -5.66
N VAL A 47 -1.26 7.79 -6.78
CA VAL A 47 -0.66 6.62 -7.43
C VAL A 47 0.36 5.95 -6.50
N LYS A 48 1.20 6.72 -5.82
CA LYS A 48 2.15 6.19 -4.81
C LYS A 48 1.42 5.50 -3.66
N ALA A 49 0.36 6.11 -3.14
CA ALA A 49 -0.49 5.52 -2.10
C ALA A 49 -1.11 4.20 -2.55
N LEU A 50 -1.61 4.15 -3.80
CA LEU A 50 -2.18 2.95 -4.39
C LEU A 50 -1.16 1.82 -4.45
N TYR A 51 0.05 2.11 -4.94
CA TYR A 51 1.14 1.15 -4.99
C TYR A 51 1.49 0.62 -3.59
N ILE A 52 1.64 1.50 -2.60
CA ILE A 52 1.95 1.08 -1.23
C ILE A 52 0.83 0.19 -0.66
N CYS A 53 -0.43 0.57 -0.84
CA CYS A 53 -1.57 -0.21 -0.37
C CYS A 53 -1.60 -1.61 -1.02
N SER A 54 -1.33 -1.72 -2.32
CA SER A 54 -1.36 -3.03 -3.02
C SER A 54 -0.25 -3.96 -2.52
N ILE A 55 0.96 -3.45 -2.28
CA ILE A 55 2.08 -4.22 -1.74
C ILE A 55 1.78 -4.68 -0.30
N VAL A 56 1.35 -3.77 0.57
CA VAL A 56 1.02 -4.10 1.97
C VAL A 56 -0.13 -5.11 2.04
N GLN A 57 -1.16 -4.94 1.21
CA GLN A 57 -2.27 -5.88 1.10
C GLN A 57 -1.78 -7.29 0.74
N SER A 58 -1.05 -7.42 -0.39
CA SER A 58 -0.56 -8.70 -0.89
C SER A 58 0.36 -9.39 0.13
N ASN A 59 1.27 -8.63 0.75
CA ASN A 59 2.18 -9.17 1.76
C ASN A 59 1.44 -9.62 3.02
N ALA A 60 0.45 -8.86 3.50
CA ALA A 60 -0.38 -9.28 4.61
C ALA A 60 -1.18 -10.56 4.28
N ASP A 61 -1.74 -10.67 3.08
CA ASP A 61 -2.44 -11.89 2.64
C ASP A 61 -1.52 -13.12 2.61
N ALA A 62 -0.28 -12.95 2.16
CA ALA A 62 0.71 -14.03 2.17
C ALA A 62 1.04 -14.47 3.61
N ARG A 63 1.36 -13.51 4.50
CA ARG A 63 1.69 -13.78 5.90
C ARG A 63 0.53 -14.38 6.69
N ALA A 64 -0.71 -13.99 6.37
CA ALA A 64 -1.91 -14.55 6.99
C ALA A 64 -2.06 -16.06 6.76
N LYS A 65 -1.47 -16.61 5.68
CA LYS A 65 -1.49 -18.05 5.39
C LYS A 65 -0.42 -18.82 6.19
N GLY A 66 0.70 -18.17 6.51
CA GLY A 66 1.84 -18.77 7.20
C GLY A 66 1.78 -18.74 8.73
N SER A 67 0.94 -17.90 9.34
CA SER A 67 0.86 -17.73 10.79
C SER A 67 -0.52 -18.04 11.35
N LYS A 68 -0.61 -18.85 12.40
CA LYS A 68 -1.86 -19.09 13.14
C LYS A 68 -2.17 -18.00 14.18
N THR A 69 -1.15 -17.38 14.77
CA THR A 69 -1.29 -16.42 15.88
C THR A 69 -1.61 -15.01 15.40
N THR A 70 -0.95 -14.56 14.32
CA THR A 70 -1.11 -13.21 13.76
C THR A 70 -2.02 -13.15 12.53
N ALA A 71 -2.52 -14.31 12.06
CA ALA A 71 -3.41 -14.45 10.90
C ALA A 71 -4.57 -13.45 10.89
N LYS A 72 -5.25 -13.30 12.03
CA LYS A 72 -6.41 -12.41 12.16
C LYS A 72 -6.03 -10.95 11.94
N THR A 73 -4.86 -10.54 12.44
CA THR A 73 -4.36 -9.17 12.27
C THR A 73 -3.98 -8.92 10.82
N PHE A 74 -3.24 -9.83 10.19
CA PHE A 74 -2.88 -9.70 8.78
C PHE A 74 -4.11 -9.64 7.85
N LYS A 75 -5.14 -10.46 8.10
CA LYS A 75 -6.40 -10.38 7.35
C LYS A 75 -7.08 -9.01 7.47
N LYS A 76 -7.03 -8.39 8.65
CA LYS A 76 -7.56 -7.02 8.86
C LYS A 76 -6.74 -5.98 8.11
N ILE A 77 -5.41 -6.10 8.14
CA ILE A 77 -4.50 -5.21 7.40
C ILE A 77 -4.79 -5.31 5.90
N SER A 78 -4.82 -6.52 5.35
CA SER A 78 -5.16 -6.76 3.95
C SER A 78 -6.49 -6.13 3.57
N ALA A 79 -7.56 -6.42 4.33
CA ALA A 79 -8.88 -5.86 4.05
C ALA A 79 -8.91 -4.31 4.10
N LYS A 80 -8.17 -3.69 5.02
CA LYS A 80 -8.11 -2.23 5.12
C LYS A 80 -7.32 -1.61 3.97
N CYS A 81 -6.22 -2.24 3.55
CA CYS A 81 -5.47 -1.82 2.37
C CYS A 81 -6.30 -2.01 1.08
N ALA A 82 -7.06 -3.10 0.96
CA ALA A 82 -7.97 -3.32 -0.16
C ALA A 82 -9.04 -2.22 -0.27
N PHE A 83 -9.65 -1.85 0.87
CA PHE A 83 -10.58 -0.70 0.93
C PHE A 83 -9.94 0.59 0.40
N TRP A 84 -8.71 0.87 0.80
CA TRP A 84 -8.00 2.07 0.33
C TRP A 84 -7.60 1.97 -1.14
N THR A 85 -7.15 0.81 -1.61
CA THR A 85 -6.89 0.54 -3.04
C THR A 85 -8.11 0.91 -3.88
N ASP A 86 -9.31 0.43 -3.49
CA ASP A 86 -10.56 0.72 -4.22
C ASP A 86 -10.92 2.21 -4.16
N ALA A 87 -10.83 2.83 -2.98
CA ALA A 87 -11.11 4.25 -2.81
C ALA A 87 -10.17 5.15 -3.62
N ILE A 88 -8.87 4.81 -3.67
CA ILE A 88 -7.86 5.56 -4.43
C ILE A 88 -8.10 5.39 -5.93
N LYS A 89 -8.32 4.17 -6.42
CA LYS A 89 -8.64 3.91 -7.83
C LYS A 89 -9.88 4.68 -8.28
N PHE A 90 -10.92 4.70 -7.45
CA PHE A 90 -12.13 5.49 -7.73
C PHE A 90 -11.83 7.00 -7.85
N ASN A 91 -10.97 7.54 -6.98
CA ASN A 91 -10.60 8.96 -7.02
C ASN A 91 -9.70 9.32 -8.20
N LEU A 92 -8.76 8.44 -8.56
CA LEU A 92 -7.95 8.60 -9.78
C LEU A 92 -8.82 8.55 -11.04
N GLY A 93 -9.81 7.64 -11.07
CA GLY A 93 -10.80 7.58 -12.14
C GLY A 93 -11.63 8.85 -12.25
N LYS A 94 -12.09 9.40 -11.11
CA LYS A 94 -12.76 10.72 -11.08
C LYS A 94 -11.88 11.88 -11.54
N ALA A 95 -10.57 11.77 -11.36
CA ALA A 95 -9.59 12.75 -11.84
C ALA A 95 -9.27 12.58 -13.33
N GLY A 96 -9.82 11.56 -14.00
CA GLY A 96 -9.72 11.36 -15.44
C GLY A 96 -8.77 10.24 -15.87
N MET A 97 -8.11 9.54 -14.94
CA MET A 97 -7.26 8.41 -15.30
C MET A 97 -8.10 7.17 -15.65
N SER A 98 -7.79 6.54 -16.78
CA SER A 98 -8.30 5.22 -17.13
C SER A 98 -7.68 4.13 -16.24
N PRO A 99 -8.33 2.96 -16.12
CA PRO A 99 -7.75 1.81 -15.41
C PRO A 99 -6.35 1.42 -15.91
N GLN A 100 -6.12 1.51 -17.22
CA GLN A 100 -4.83 1.19 -17.86
C GLN A 100 -3.75 2.20 -17.47
N GLU A 101 -4.06 3.50 -17.44
CA GLU A 101 -3.11 4.53 -16.98
C GLU A 101 -2.77 4.35 -15.50
N ILE A 102 -3.75 3.98 -14.67
CA ILE A 102 -3.51 3.69 -13.25
C ILE A 102 -2.57 2.49 -13.09
N GLU A 103 -2.83 1.41 -13.83
CA GLU A 103 -1.98 0.21 -13.83
C GLU A 103 -0.56 0.53 -14.27
N GLN A 104 -0.40 1.15 -15.43
CA GLN A 104 0.90 1.57 -15.95
C GLN A 104 1.66 2.45 -14.96
N ALA A 105 1.02 3.45 -14.36
CA ALA A 105 1.68 4.33 -13.40
C ALA A 105 2.17 3.58 -12.15
N THR A 106 1.43 2.56 -11.69
CA THR A 106 1.91 1.70 -10.59
C THR A 106 3.02 0.74 -11.02
N GLU A 107 3.02 0.26 -12.26
CA GLU A 107 4.10 -0.56 -12.83
C GLU A 107 5.40 0.23 -12.99
N GLU A 108 5.32 1.50 -13.40
CA GLU A 108 6.48 2.40 -13.50
C GLU A 108 7.15 2.61 -12.14
N ILE A 109 6.35 2.76 -11.07
CA ILE A 109 6.90 2.80 -9.70
C ILE A 109 7.64 1.48 -9.40
N ASN A 110 7.03 0.33 -9.71
CA ASN A 110 7.64 -0.98 -9.46
C ASN A 110 8.95 -1.19 -10.23
N ALA A 111 9.00 -0.76 -11.50
CA ALA A 111 10.20 -0.88 -12.35
C ALA A 111 11.35 0.03 -11.88
N SER A 112 11.06 1.04 -11.06
CA SER A 112 12.05 1.99 -10.50
C SER A 112 12.72 1.53 -9.20
N ILE A 113 12.46 0.30 -8.74
CA ILE A 113 12.95 -0.25 -7.47
C ILE A 113 14.20 -1.09 -7.70
#